data_AF-A0A7S2M362-F1
#
_entry.id   AF-A0A7S2M362-F1
#
_cell.length_a   1.000
_cell.length_b   1.000
_cell.length_c   1.000
_cell.angle_alpha   90.00
_cell.angle_beta   90.00
_cell.angle_gamma   90.00
#
_symmetry.space_group_name_H-M   'P 1'
#
loop_
_entity.id
_entity.type
_entity.pdbx_description
1 polymer ?
#
loop_
_entity_poly.entity_id
_entity_poly.type
_entity_poly.pdbx_seq_one_letter_code
_entity_poly.pdbx_strand_id
1 'polypeptide(L)'
;MKKHSGEGKINYDNGDAYEGEFRNAEPHGVGKMTYRDGRVCDGIWENGRIKYDGEMVEGKPHGRGKWMYQNGNLYEGEWMDGKRHGEGTYKKANGGLYDGEWKDDKKHGKGINKYRDGGVYEGEWKDGKADGNGTFKDSDACYEGEWEDGKRHGKGIKKYSDGFLYDGEWKVGMYDGKGTYKWPDGSSYEGEWKDDNKHGKGILKWLDGVVYNGEFKDGRRYGNGTLKRPDGSSYEGEWEDAMYHG
;
A
#
# COMPACT_ATOMS: atom_id res chain seq x y z
N MET A 1 -49.09 -14.02 -13.01
CA MET A 1 -47.85 -14.82 -13.20
C MET A 1 -47.25 -15.10 -11.84
N LYS A 2 -47.16 -16.37 -11.43
CA LYS A 2 -46.54 -16.74 -10.16
C LYS A 2 -45.05 -16.39 -10.27
N LYS A 3 -44.56 -15.56 -9.33
CA LYS A 3 -43.14 -15.21 -9.21
C LYS A 3 -42.43 -16.46 -8.68
N HIS A 4 -41.90 -17.29 -9.58
CA HIS A 4 -41.18 -18.49 -9.22
C HIS A 4 -39.79 -18.08 -8.70
N SER A 5 -39.64 -18.16 -7.38
CA SER A 5 -38.34 -18.21 -6.71
C SER A 5 -38.13 -19.64 -6.22
N GLY A 6 -36.91 -20.16 -6.29
CA GLY A 6 -36.56 -21.54 -5.91
C GLY A 6 -35.62 -22.21 -6.90
N GLU A 7 -35.24 -23.45 -6.64
CA GLU A 7 -34.41 -24.23 -7.54
C GLU A 7 -35.18 -24.67 -8.80
N GLY A 8 -34.48 -24.77 -9.93
CA GLY A 8 -35.06 -25.23 -11.17
C GLY A 8 -34.03 -25.44 -12.27
N LYS A 9 -34.54 -25.67 -13.47
CA LYS A 9 -33.76 -25.81 -14.69
C LYS A 9 -34.47 -25.11 -15.84
N ILE A 10 -33.71 -24.37 -16.66
CA ILE A 10 -34.19 -23.76 -17.89
C ILE A 10 -33.26 -24.18 -19.04
N ASN A 11 -33.86 -24.58 -20.15
CA ASN A 11 -33.14 -24.76 -21.42
C ASN A 11 -33.52 -23.58 -22.32
N TYR A 12 -32.51 -22.91 -22.85
CA TYR A 12 -32.68 -21.75 -23.73
C TYR A 12 -32.75 -22.20 -25.19
N ASP A 13 -33.47 -21.43 -26.03
CA ASP A 13 -33.62 -21.72 -27.46
C ASP A 13 -32.29 -21.74 -28.22
N ASN A 14 -31.27 -21.05 -27.71
CA ASN A 14 -29.92 -21.03 -28.28
C ASN A 14 -29.11 -22.31 -27.99
N GLY A 15 -29.65 -23.24 -27.21
CA GLY A 15 -29.02 -24.51 -26.81
C GLY A 15 -28.28 -24.47 -25.47
N ASP A 16 -28.25 -23.33 -24.78
CA ASP A 16 -27.69 -23.23 -23.43
C ASP A 16 -28.68 -23.80 -22.40
N ALA A 17 -28.19 -24.21 -21.23
CA ALA A 17 -29.02 -24.66 -20.12
C ALA A 17 -28.49 -24.14 -18.79
N TYR A 18 -29.39 -23.68 -17.93
CA TYR A 18 -29.06 -23.29 -16.56
C TYR A 18 -29.83 -24.17 -15.57
N GLU A 19 -29.14 -24.62 -14.53
CA GLU A 19 -29.70 -25.40 -13.43
C GLU A 19 -29.22 -24.81 -12.11
N GLY A 20 -30.14 -24.43 -11.24
CA GLY A 20 -29.82 -23.75 -10.00
C GLY A 20 -30.99 -22.92 -9.46
N GLU A 21 -30.66 -21.94 -8.64
CA GLU A 21 -31.62 -21.05 -8.02
C GLU A 21 -32.19 -20.01 -9.01
N PHE A 22 -33.46 -19.65 -8.82
CA PHE A 22 -34.15 -18.61 -9.59
C PHE A 22 -34.74 -17.56 -8.66
N ARG A 23 -34.78 -16.33 -9.16
CA ARG A 23 -35.55 -15.22 -8.58
C ARG A 23 -36.21 -14.44 -9.70
N ASN A 24 -37.52 -14.24 -9.60
CA ASN A 24 -38.32 -13.58 -10.65
C ASN A 24 -38.14 -14.21 -12.05
N ALA A 25 -38.05 -15.55 -12.12
CA ALA A 25 -37.81 -16.31 -13.34
C ALA A 25 -36.45 -16.04 -14.02
N GLU A 26 -35.50 -15.41 -13.33
CA GLU A 26 -34.12 -15.25 -13.79
C GLU A 26 -33.17 -16.09 -12.92
N PRO A 27 -32.08 -16.64 -13.51
CA PRO A 27 -30.98 -17.23 -12.74
C PRO A 27 -30.52 -16.32 -11.61
N HIS A 28 -30.42 -16.87 -10.41
CA HIS A 28 -30.05 -16.17 -9.18
C HIS A 28 -29.34 -17.15 -8.24
N GLY A 29 -28.56 -16.70 -7.27
CA GLY A 29 -27.94 -17.61 -6.28
C GLY A 29 -26.97 -18.61 -6.90
N VAL A 30 -26.80 -19.79 -6.29
CA VAL A 30 -25.88 -20.81 -6.78
C VAL A 30 -26.49 -21.53 -7.99
N GLY A 31 -25.69 -21.73 -9.03
CA GLY A 31 -26.12 -22.53 -10.17
C GLY A 31 -25.04 -22.81 -11.20
N LYS A 32 -25.40 -23.70 -12.11
CA LYS A 32 -24.56 -24.22 -13.18
C LYS A 32 -25.14 -23.81 -14.53
N MET A 33 -24.32 -23.20 -15.37
CA MET A 33 -24.63 -22.93 -16.78
C MET A 33 -23.86 -23.92 -17.66
N THR A 34 -24.56 -24.60 -18.55
CA THR A 34 -23.99 -25.43 -19.61
C THR A 34 -24.25 -24.73 -20.94
N TYR A 35 -23.20 -24.27 -21.60
CA TYR A 35 -23.31 -23.63 -22.90
C TYR A 35 -23.44 -24.67 -24.01
N ARG A 36 -24.02 -24.27 -25.14
CA ARG A 36 -24.18 -25.13 -26.33
C ARG A 36 -22.87 -25.75 -26.82
N ASP A 37 -21.74 -25.06 -26.63
CA ASP A 37 -20.42 -25.55 -27.02
C ASP A 37 -19.80 -26.57 -26.04
N GLY A 38 -20.55 -26.94 -24.99
CA GLY A 38 -20.14 -27.88 -23.97
C GLY A 38 -19.38 -27.27 -22.81
N ARG A 39 -19.08 -25.96 -22.83
CA ARG A 39 -18.51 -25.28 -21.65
C ARG A 39 -19.49 -25.31 -20.49
N VAL A 40 -18.98 -25.50 -19.28
CA VAL A 40 -19.77 -25.49 -18.05
C VAL A 40 -19.18 -24.46 -17.09
N CYS A 41 -20.02 -23.62 -16.51
CA CYS A 41 -19.66 -22.66 -15.47
C CYS A 41 -20.49 -22.94 -14.22
N ASP A 42 -19.82 -23.34 -13.15
CA ASP A 42 -20.37 -23.30 -11.79
C ASP A 42 -20.17 -21.89 -11.23
N GLY A 43 -21.18 -21.33 -10.58
CA GLY A 43 -21.11 -19.93 -10.18
C GLY A 43 -22.23 -19.40 -9.33
N ILE A 44 -22.12 -18.10 -9.04
CA ILE A 44 -23.16 -17.33 -8.37
C ILE A 44 -23.76 -16.36 -9.38
N TRP A 45 -25.08 -16.40 -9.51
CA TRP A 45 -25.87 -15.64 -10.46
C TRP A 45 -26.67 -14.55 -9.77
N GLU A 46 -26.82 -13.41 -10.44
CA GLU A 46 -27.69 -12.33 -9.98
C GLU A 46 -28.38 -11.69 -11.18
N ASN A 47 -29.71 -11.79 -11.21
CA ASN A 47 -30.57 -11.21 -12.25
C ASN A 47 -30.15 -11.67 -13.65
N GLY A 48 -30.01 -13.00 -13.80
CA GLY A 48 -29.65 -13.65 -15.06
C GLY A 48 -28.20 -13.47 -15.48
N ARG A 49 -27.34 -12.85 -14.65
CA ARG A 49 -25.92 -12.63 -14.96
C ARG A 49 -25.03 -13.32 -13.96
N ILE A 50 -24.00 -13.99 -14.46
CA ILE A 50 -22.95 -14.56 -13.61
C ILE A 50 -22.17 -13.44 -12.89
N LYS A 51 -22.03 -13.58 -11.58
CA LYS A 51 -21.27 -12.69 -10.69
C LYS A 51 -19.99 -13.36 -10.24
N TYR A 52 -20.05 -14.65 -9.94
CA TYR A 52 -18.90 -15.48 -9.67
C TYR A 52 -18.85 -16.61 -10.68
N ASP A 53 -17.70 -16.80 -11.31
CA ASP A 53 -17.39 -17.90 -12.23
C ASP A 53 -16.15 -18.61 -11.68
N GLY A 54 -16.30 -19.82 -11.19
CA GLY A 54 -15.19 -20.55 -10.58
C GLY A 54 -15.59 -21.75 -9.75
N GLU A 55 -14.59 -22.36 -9.15
CA GLU A 55 -14.75 -23.52 -8.28
C GLU A 55 -15.60 -23.16 -7.04
N MET A 56 -16.42 -24.11 -6.59
CA MET A 56 -17.38 -23.94 -5.49
C MET A 56 -17.35 -25.17 -4.58
N VAL A 57 -17.36 -24.97 -3.26
CA VAL A 57 -17.50 -26.02 -2.24
C VAL A 57 -18.60 -25.59 -1.27
N GLU A 58 -19.58 -26.47 -1.02
CA GLU A 58 -20.72 -26.19 -0.13
C GLU A 58 -21.45 -24.86 -0.45
N GLY A 59 -21.61 -24.55 -1.74
CA GLY A 59 -22.28 -23.33 -2.20
C GLY A 59 -21.46 -22.04 -2.00
N LYS A 60 -20.17 -22.15 -1.66
CA LYS A 60 -19.26 -21.01 -1.49
C LYS A 60 -18.11 -21.06 -2.49
N PRO A 61 -17.60 -19.89 -2.93
CA PRO A 61 -16.34 -19.82 -3.68
C PRO A 61 -15.21 -20.55 -2.97
N HIS A 62 -14.50 -21.40 -3.70
CA HIS A 62 -13.35 -22.14 -3.22
C HIS A 62 -12.44 -22.41 -4.42
N GLY A 63 -11.12 -22.58 -4.26
CA GLY A 63 -10.23 -22.80 -5.39
C GLY A 63 -10.12 -21.56 -6.27
N ARG A 64 -9.98 -21.69 -7.60
CA ARG A 64 -9.84 -20.52 -8.47
C ARG A 64 -11.17 -20.02 -8.99
N GLY A 65 -11.32 -18.69 -9.03
CA GLY A 65 -12.52 -18.07 -9.55
C GLY A 65 -12.42 -16.57 -9.76
N LYS A 66 -13.41 -16.07 -10.50
CA LYS A 66 -13.53 -14.68 -10.91
C LYS A 66 -14.83 -14.08 -10.40
N TRP A 67 -14.74 -13.00 -9.64
CA TRP A 67 -15.90 -12.29 -9.09
C TRP A 67 -16.03 -10.87 -9.64
N MET A 68 -17.14 -10.61 -10.34
CA MET A 68 -17.57 -9.29 -10.81
C MET A 68 -18.56 -8.67 -9.80
N TYR A 69 -18.09 -7.68 -9.04
CA TYR A 69 -18.91 -7.00 -8.05
C TYR A 69 -19.86 -6.00 -8.72
N GLN A 70 -20.98 -5.69 -8.04
CA GLN A 70 -21.98 -4.74 -8.55
C GLN A 70 -21.41 -3.34 -8.80
N ASN A 71 -20.40 -2.93 -8.04
CA ASN A 71 -19.72 -1.64 -8.19
C ASN A 71 -18.68 -1.62 -9.33
N GLY A 72 -18.61 -2.69 -10.14
CA GLY A 72 -17.67 -2.82 -11.25
C GLY A 72 -16.26 -3.27 -10.84
N ASN A 73 -16.00 -3.49 -9.55
CA ASN A 73 -14.75 -4.10 -9.12
C ASN A 73 -14.70 -5.56 -9.57
N LEU A 74 -13.49 -6.07 -9.75
CA LEU A 74 -13.21 -7.42 -10.18
C LEU A 74 -12.17 -8.03 -9.25
N TYR A 75 -12.44 -9.22 -8.75
CA TYR A 75 -11.42 -10.10 -8.20
C TYR A 75 -11.22 -11.31 -9.11
N GLU A 76 -9.98 -11.71 -9.33
CA GLU A 76 -9.63 -12.94 -10.04
C GLU A 76 -8.46 -13.58 -9.30
N GLY A 77 -8.66 -14.78 -8.78
CA GLY A 77 -7.67 -15.42 -7.92
C GLY A 77 -8.23 -16.60 -7.14
N GLU A 78 -7.54 -16.92 -6.07
CA GLU A 78 -7.87 -18.04 -5.19
C GLU A 78 -8.90 -17.66 -4.11
N TRP A 79 -9.72 -18.63 -3.74
CA TRP A 79 -10.81 -18.51 -2.79
C TRP A 79 -10.75 -19.67 -1.79
N MET A 80 -11.12 -19.38 -0.55
CA MET A 80 -11.28 -20.38 0.50
C MET A 80 -12.50 -20.00 1.34
N ASP A 81 -13.47 -20.90 1.40
CA ASP A 81 -14.72 -20.77 2.15
C ASP A 81 -15.46 -19.44 1.91
N GLY A 82 -15.50 -19.02 0.65
CA GLY A 82 -16.17 -17.80 0.19
C GLY A 82 -15.37 -16.50 0.39
N LYS A 83 -14.12 -16.59 0.87
CA LYS A 83 -13.23 -15.43 1.03
C LYS A 83 -12.07 -15.50 0.06
N ARG A 84 -11.55 -14.35 -0.36
CA ARG A 84 -10.30 -14.27 -1.12
C ARG A 84 -9.14 -14.79 -0.28
N HIS A 85 -8.34 -15.67 -0.85
CA HIS A 85 -7.23 -16.35 -0.19
C HIS A 85 -6.14 -16.67 -1.21
N GLY A 86 -4.90 -16.89 -0.80
CA GLY A 86 -3.81 -17.24 -1.73
C GLY A 86 -3.52 -16.10 -2.73
N GLU A 87 -3.10 -16.44 -3.94
CA GLU A 87 -2.76 -15.44 -4.95
C GLU A 87 -4.00 -14.88 -5.66
N GLY A 88 -4.01 -13.57 -5.91
CA GLY A 88 -5.07 -12.97 -6.71
C GLY A 88 -4.93 -11.49 -7.01
N THR A 89 -5.60 -11.09 -8.09
CA THR A 89 -5.66 -9.70 -8.53
C THR A 89 -7.03 -9.09 -8.23
N TYR A 90 -7.04 -7.93 -7.56
CA TYR A 90 -8.23 -7.11 -7.33
C TYR A 90 -8.14 -5.80 -8.11
N LYS A 91 -9.01 -5.62 -9.09
CA LYS A 91 -9.12 -4.41 -9.92
C LYS A 91 -10.35 -3.61 -9.49
N LYS A 92 -10.14 -2.36 -9.09
CA LYS A 92 -11.24 -1.42 -8.81
C LYS A 92 -11.69 -0.76 -10.10
N ALA A 93 -12.99 -0.49 -10.22
CA ALA A 93 -13.55 0.21 -11.38
C ALA A 93 -12.94 1.61 -11.59
N ASN A 94 -12.41 2.23 -10.51
CA ASN A 94 -11.78 3.55 -10.53
C ASN A 94 -10.28 3.53 -10.89
N GLY A 95 -9.73 2.39 -11.30
CA GLY A 95 -8.33 2.25 -11.75
C GLY A 95 -7.35 1.73 -10.70
N GLY A 96 -7.72 1.67 -9.42
CA GLY A 96 -6.87 1.07 -8.40
C GLY A 96 -6.72 -0.45 -8.61
N LEU A 97 -5.54 -1.00 -8.32
CA LEU A 97 -5.24 -2.41 -8.53
C LEU A 97 -4.41 -2.96 -7.38
N TYR A 98 -4.72 -4.16 -6.92
CA TYR A 98 -3.83 -4.96 -6.08
C TYR A 98 -3.57 -6.29 -6.76
N ASP A 99 -2.32 -6.75 -6.73
CA ASP A 99 -1.91 -8.04 -7.24
C ASP A 99 -0.93 -8.67 -6.24
N GLY A 100 -1.27 -9.85 -5.72
CA GLY A 100 -0.46 -10.56 -4.74
C GLY A 100 -1.30 -11.41 -3.79
N GLU A 101 -0.73 -11.67 -2.62
CA GLU A 101 -1.26 -12.63 -1.67
C GLU A 101 -2.46 -12.08 -0.86
N TRP A 102 -3.37 -12.97 -0.51
CA TRP A 102 -4.60 -12.74 0.24
C TRP A 102 -4.77 -13.77 1.35
N LYS A 103 -5.37 -13.32 2.45
CA LYS A 103 -5.77 -14.19 3.56
C LYS A 103 -7.05 -13.63 4.17
N ASP A 104 -8.10 -14.45 4.20
CA ASP A 104 -9.40 -14.10 4.80
C ASP A 104 -9.92 -12.73 4.33
N ASP A 105 -9.96 -12.52 3.01
CA ASP A 105 -10.37 -11.27 2.36
C ASP A 105 -9.47 -10.05 2.57
N LYS A 106 -8.33 -10.21 3.22
CA LYS A 106 -7.35 -9.14 3.43
C LYS A 106 -6.11 -9.37 2.58
N LYS A 107 -5.49 -8.27 2.13
CA LYS A 107 -4.13 -8.32 1.57
C LYS A 107 -3.19 -8.86 2.64
N HIS A 108 -2.35 -9.80 2.25
CA HIS A 108 -1.40 -10.46 3.14
C HIS A 108 -0.14 -10.82 2.34
N GLY A 109 0.95 -11.23 3.00
CA GLY A 109 2.14 -11.69 2.29
C GLY A 109 2.73 -10.62 1.38
N LYS A 110 3.20 -10.99 0.19
CA LYS A 110 3.76 -10.05 -0.79
C LYS A 110 2.70 -9.57 -1.76
N GLY A 111 2.79 -8.31 -2.18
CA GLY A 111 1.92 -7.79 -3.22
C GLY A 111 2.25 -6.38 -3.69
N ILE A 112 1.73 -6.07 -4.89
CA ILE A 112 1.84 -4.78 -5.56
C ILE A 112 0.47 -4.09 -5.52
N ASN A 113 0.42 -2.87 -5.01
CA ASN A 113 -0.77 -2.03 -5.00
C ASN A 113 -0.53 -0.77 -5.83
N LYS A 114 -1.27 -0.62 -6.92
CA LYS A 114 -1.35 0.62 -7.71
C LYS A 114 -2.55 1.43 -7.21
N TYR A 115 -2.27 2.59 -6.66
CA TYR A 115 -3.26 3.54 -6.18
C TYR A 115 -3.86 4.35 -7.34
N ARG A 116 -5.02 4.97 -7.10
CA ARG A 116 -5.75 5.72 -8.13
C ARG A 116 -4.98 6.94 -8.64
N ASP A 117 -4.19 7.55 -7.78
CA ASP A 117 -3.33 8.70 -8.07
C ASP A 117 -2.03 8.33 -8.81
N GLY A 118 -1.82 7.04 -9.10
CA GLY A 118 -0.62 6.55 -9.77
C GLY A 118 0.49 6.12 -8.82
N GLY A 119 0.33 6.33 -7.51
CA GLY A 119 1.24 5.77 -6.51
C GLY A 119 1.31 4.25 -6.62
N VAL A 120 2.47 3.66 -6.33
CA VAL A 120 2.69 2.22 -6.35
C VAL A 120 3.40 1.81 -5.07
N TYR A 121 2.80 0.88 -4.34
CA TYR A 121 3.46 0.16 -3.25
C TYR A 121 3.78 -1.26 -3.71
N GLU A 122 5.00 -1.72 -3.48
CA GLU A 122 5.43 -3.10 -3.66
C GLU A 122 6.13 -3.55 -2.38
N GLY A 123 5.62 -4.61 -1.74
CA GLY A 123 6.20 -5.06 -0.48
C GLY A 123 5.32 -6.01 0.29
N GLU A 124 5.61 -6.12 1.58
CA GLU A 124 4.92 -6.98 2.52
C GLU A 124 3.62 -6.35 3.03
N TRP A 125 2.63 -7.21 3.28
CA TRP A 125 1.28 -6.87 3.73
C TRP A 125 0.86 -7.76 4.90
N LYS A 126 0.17 -7.17 5.86
CA LYS A 126 -0.46 -7.87 6.97
C LYS A 126 -1.82 -7.25 7.27
N ASP A 127 -2.85 -8.09 7.36
CA ASP A 127 -4.22 -7.68 7.65
C ASP A 127 -4.72 -6.47 6.84
N GLY A 128 -4.34 -6.38 5.56
CA GLY A 128 -4.76 -5.30 4.67
C GLY A 128 -3.90 -4.03 4.70
N LYS A 129 -2.84 -4.00 5.50
CA LYS A 129 -1.92 -2.85 5.65
C LYS A 129 -0.50 -3.22 5.21
N ALA A 130 0.27 -2.23 4.76
CA ALA A 130 1.72 -2.40 4.56
C ALA A 130 2.39 -2.67 5.92
N ASP A 131 3.15 -3.75 6.01
CA ASP A 131 3.75 -4.23 7.26
C ASP A 131 4.93 -5.14 6.90
N GLY A 132 6.13 -4.82 7.38
CA GLY A 132 7.39 -5.42 6.91
C GLY A 132 8.14 -4.51 5.92
N ASN A 133 8.90 -5.07 4.98
CA ASN A 133 9.67 -4.27 4.02
C ASN A 133 8.85 -3.94 2.78
N GLY A 134 9.04 -2.73 2.25
CA GLY A 134 8.39 -2.34 1.00
C GLY A 134 8.87 -1.02 0.42
N THR A 135 8.57 -0.85 -0.86
CA THR A 135 8.86 0.35 -1.64
C THR A 135 7.56 1.04 -2.02
N PHE A 136 7.44 2.33 -1.70
CA PHE A 136 6.36 3.18 -2.17
C PHE A 136 6.91 4.27 -3.08
N LYS A 137 6.36 4.38 -4.28
CA LYS A 137 6.73 5.38 -5.28
C LYS A 137 5.50 6.13 -5.78
N ASP A 138 5.55 7.44 -5.76
CA ASP A 138 4.56 8.33 -6.36
C ASP A 138 5.24 9.35 -7.28
N SER A 139 4.56 10.45 -7.64
CA SER A 139 5.12 11.54 -8.45
C SER A 139 6.19 12.34 -7.72
N ASP A 140 6.17 12.34 -6.39
CA ASP A 140 6.89 13.27 -5.54
C ASP A 140 8.12 12.61 -4.92
N ALA A 141 8.04 11.32 -4.61
CA ALA A 141 9.09 10.60 -3.92
C ALA A 141 9.08 9.08 -4.16
N CYS A 142 10.20 8.47 -3.78
CA CYS A 142 10.38 7.04 -3.63
C CYS A 142 10.87 6.76 -2.20
N TYR A 143 10.09 6.02 -1.42
CA TYR A 143 10.46 5.49 -0.11
C TYR A 143 10.73 4.00 -0.23
N GLU A 144 11.85 3.54 0.32
CA GLU A 144 12.22 2.13 0.45
C GLU A 144 12.61 1.88 1.90
N GLY A 145 11.96 0.95 2.58
CA GLY A 145 12.26 0.66 3.98
C GLY A 145 11.19 -0.15 4.68
N GLU A 146 11.24 -0.08 6.01
CA GLU A 146 10.34 -0.78 6.91
C GLU A 146 8.98 -0.05 7.03
N TRP A 147 7.94 -0.84 7.26
CA TRP A 147 6.55 -0.42 7.44
C TRP A 147 5.94 -1.15 8.62
N GLU A 148 5.09 -0.45 9.37
CA GLU A 148 4.30 -1.01 10.45
C GLU A 148 2.92 -0.38 10.41
N ASP A 149 1.87 -1.22 10.41
CA ASP A 149 0.48 -0.76 10.45
C ASP A 149 0.12 0.29 9.37
N GLY A 150 0.72 0.15 8.18
CA GLY A 150 0.50 1.04 7.03
C GLY A 150 1.27 2.36 7.08
N LYS A 151 2.21 2.52 8.02
CA LYS A 151 3.06 3.71 8.15
C LYS A 151 4.53 3.33 8.03
N ARG A 152 5.34 4.26 7.50
CA ARG A 152 6.81 4.14 7.53
C ARG A 152 7.28 4.02 8.97
N HIS A 153 8.10 3.02 9.25
CA HIS A 153 8.65 2.72 10.57
C HIS A 153 10.07 2.18 10.39
N GLY A 154 10.87 2.08 11.45
CA GLY A 154 12.16 1.39 11.41
C GLY A 154 13.14 2.11 10.50
N LYS A 155 13.96 1.39 9.74
CA LYS A 155 14.92 2.02 8.81
C LYS A 155 14.31 2.22 7.44
N GLY A 156 14.64 3.33 6.80
CA GLY A 156 14.22 3.59 5.42
C GLY A 156 14.88 4.78 4.77
N ILE A 157 14.90 4.76 3.44
CA ILE A 157 15.43 5.81 2.58
C ILE A 157 14.29 6.44 1.80
N LYS A 158 14.13 7.76 1.89
CA LYS A 158 13.23 8.55 1.05
C LYS A 158 14.00 9.46 0.13
N LYS A 159 13.82 9.26 -1.18
CA LYS A 159 14.36 10.12 -2.24
C LYS A 159 13.23 10.92 -2.84
N TYR A 160 13.35 12.24 -2.82
CA TYR A 160 12.37 13.15 -3.39
C TYR A 160 12.74 13.49 -4.84
N SER A 161 11.73 13.80 -5.66
CA SER A 161 11.91 14.11 -7.09
C SER A 161 12.67 15.42 -7.33
N ASP A 162 12.65 16.33 -6.35
CA ASP A 162 13.40 17.59 -6.30
C ASP A 162 14.86 17.43 -5.80
N GLY A 163 15.30 16.18 -5.55
CA GLY A 163 16.69 15.85 -5.21
C GLY A 163 16.99 15.79 -3.72
N PHE A 164 16.04 16.12 -2.85
CA PHE A 164 16.20 15.92 -1.41
C PHE A 164 16.25 14.42 -1.08
N LEU A 165 16.97 14.07 -0.02
CA LEU A 165 17.11 12.69 0.43
C LEU A 165 17.12 12.61 1.95
N TYR A 166 16.38 11.65 2.50
CA TYR A 166 16.51 11.22 3.89
C TYR A 166 16.88 9.73 3.94
N ASP A 167 17.84 9.37 4.77
CA ASP A 167 18.27 8.00 5.05
C ASP A 167 18.41 7.87 6.57
N GLY A 168 17.50 7.15 7.22
CA GLY A 168 17.46 7.10 8.67
C GLY A 168 16.30 6.31 9.26
N GLU A 169 16.07 6.56 10.54
CA GLU A 169 15.05 5.94 11.36
C GLU A 169 13.71 6.69 11.26
N TRP A 170 12.63 5.90 11.27
CA TRP A 170 11.25 6.34 11.09
C TRP A 170 10.38 5.81 12.21
N LYS A 171 9.42 6.63 12.62
CA LYS A 171 8.40 6.23 13.58
C LYS A 171 7.07 6.82 13.18
N VAL A 172 6.07 5.97 12.95
CA VAL A 172 4.69 6.39 12.66
C VAL A 172 4.64 7.40 11.49
N GLY A 173 5.51 7.22 10.50
CA GLY A 173 5.58 8.06 9.31
C GLY A 173 6.46 9.31 9.39
N MET A 174 7.11 9.57 10.53
CA MET A 174 7.96 10.74 10.77
C MET A 174 9.44 10.33 10.90
N TYR A 175 10.36 11.24 10.62
CA TYR A 175 11.78 11.08 10.99
C TYR A 175 11.91 11.10 12.51
N ASP A 176 12.43 10.02 13.09
CA ASP A 176 12.56 9.86 14.55
C ASP A 176 13.69 8.86 14.81
N GLY A 177 14.70 9.27 15.60
CA GLY A 177 15.93 8.50 15.81
C GLY A 177 17.10 9.07 15.02
N LYS A 178 18.02 8.23 14.53
CA LYS A 178 19.20 8.71 13.79
C LYS A 178 18.95 8.75 12.29
N GLY A 179 19.47 9.78 11.61
CA GLY A 179 19.37 9.86 10.16
C GLY A 179 20.23 10.93 9.51
N THR A 180 20.42 10.79 8.21
CA THR A 180 21.08 11.73 7.32
C THR A 180 20.08 12.36 6.37
N TYR A 181 20.02 13.69 6.34
CA TYR A 181 19.26 14.46 5.36
C TYR A 181 20.22 15.20 4.42
N LYS A 182 20.00 15.08 3.11
CA LYS A 182 20.82 15.75 2.08
C LYS A 182 19.93 16.69 1.27
N TRP A 183 20.42 17.91 1.11
CA TRP A 183 19.79 18.91 0.25
C TRP A 183 20.37 18.82 -1.17
N PRO A 184 19.61 19.23 -2.21
CA PRO A 184 20.08 19.22 -3.60
C PRO A 184 21.32 20.08 -3.85
N ASP A 185 21.53 21.11 -3.02
CA ASP A 185 22.69 22.00 -3.08
C ASP A 185 23.98 21.34 -2.57
N GLY A 186 23.91 20.12 -2.02
CA GLY A 186 25.05 19.40 -1.43
C GLY A 186 25.22 19.63 0.08
N SER A 187 24.44 20.52 0.69
CA SER A 187 24.34 20.63 2.14
C SER A 187 23.82 19.31 2.74
N SER A 188 24.15 19.04 4.00
CA SER A 188 23.75 17.80 4.69
C SER A 188 23.65 17.95 6.20
N TYR A 189 22.80 17.13 6.81
CA TYR A 189 22.63 17.02 8.25
C TYR A 189 22.67 15.56 8.63
N GLU A 190 23.51 15.22 9.59
CA GLU A 190 23.64 13.88 10.15
C GLU A 190 23.47 14.00 11.66
N GLY A 191 22.45 13.38 12.23
CA GLY A 191 22.17 13.53 13.65
C GLY A 191 20.87 12.89 14.10
N GLU A 192 20.43 13.30 15.28
CA GLU A 192 19.18 12.85 15.88
C GLU A 192 17.97 13.64 15.34
N TRP A 193 16.85 12.95 15.22
CA TRP A 193 15.59 13.44 14.71
C TRP A 193 14.48 13.13 15.70
N LYS A 194 13.49 14.01 15.77
CA LYS A 194 12.27 13.80 16.54
C LYS A 194 11.12 14.52 15.86
N ASP A 195 10.06 13.79 15.56
CA ASP A 195 8.84 14.33 14.94
C ASP A 195 9.15 15.24 13.73
N ASP A 196 9.95 14.73 12.78
CA ASP A 196 10.43 15.42 11.57
C ASP A 196 11.41 16.59 11.79
N ASN A 197 11.82 16.88 13.03
CA ASN A 197 12.72 17.97 13.36
C ASN A 197 14.11 17.47 13.75
N LYS A 198 15.15 18.23 13.37
CA LYS A 198 16.51 18.06 13.91
C LYS A 198 16.45 18.22 15.43
N HIS A 199 17.00 17.26 16.15
CA HIS A 199 16.97 17.21 17.61
C HIS A 199 18.30 16.66 18.14
N GLY A 200 18.52 16.73 19.45
CA GLY A 200 19.68 16.10 20.08
C GLY A 200 21.00 16.55 19.47
N LYS A 201 21.96 15.63 19.32
CA LYS A 201 23.27 15.95 18.72
C LYS A 201 23.25 15.76 17.20
N GLY A 202 23.94 16.63 16.47
CA GLY A 202 24.10 16.47 15.03
C GLY A 202 25.18 17.36 14.41
N ILE A 203 25.49 17.02 13.16
CA ILE A 203 26.45 17.72 12.32
C ILE A 203 25.70 18.29 11.11
N LEU A 204 25.71 19.61 10.95
CA LEU A 204 25.17 20.32 9.80
C LEU A 204 26.32 20.85 8.95
N LYS A 205 26.39 20.43 7.70
CA LYS A 205 27.36 20.87 6.70
C LYS A 205 26.63 21.68 5.64
N TRP A 206 27.11 22.88 5.36
CA TRP A 206 26.59 23.72 4.29
C TRP A 206 27.44 23.57 3.03
N LEU A 207 26.86 23.88 1.87
CA LEU A 207 27.55 23.88 0.57
C LEU A 207 28.83 24.74 0.57
N ASP A 208 28.83 25.86 1.29
CA ASP A 208 29.99 26.76 1.38
C ASP A 208 31.16 26.18 2.21
N GLY A 209 31.01 24.97 2.75
CA GLY A 209 32.01 24.28 3.55
C GLY A 209 31.99 24.63 5.03
N VAL A 210 31.06 25.48 5.48
CA VAL A 210 30.81 25.69 6.91
C VAL A 210 30.29 24.39 7.53
N VAL A 211 30.72 24.08 8.75
CA VAL A 211 30.30 22.91 9.50
C VAL A 211 29.91 23.31 10.91
N TYR A 212 28.72 22.92 11.35
CA TYR A 212 28.27 23.02 12.74
C TYR A 212 28.18 21.63 13.34
N ASN A 213 28.79 21.42 14.50
CA ASN A 213 28.67 20.22 15.30
C ASN A 213 28.18 20.62 16.69
N GLY A 214 26.97 20.22 17.06
CA GLY A 214 26.38 20.63 18.33
C GLY A 214 24.97 20.12 18.53
N GLU A 215 24.30 20.71 19.52
CA GLU A 215 22.94 20.35 19.88
C GLU A 215 21.89 21.08 19.02
N PHE A 216 20.73 20.43 18.89
CA PHE A 216 19.55 20.89 18.16
C PHE A 216 18.29 20.68 18.99
N LYS A 217 17.35 21.62 18.87
CA LYS A 217 16.01 21.54 19.44
C LYS A 217 15.01 22.15 18.47
N ASP A 218 13.96 21.39 18.14
CA ASP A 218 12.87 21.80 17.24
C ASP A 218 13.39 22.42 15.92
N GLY A 219 14.40 21.76 15.34
CA GLY A 219 15.00 22.17 14.06
C GLY A 219 16.07 23.26 14.15
N ARG A 220 16.27 23.88 15.32
CA ARG A 220 17.20 25.00 15.53
C ARG A 220 18.46 24.54 16.28
N ARG A 221 19.58 25.20 16.00
CA ARG A 221 20.80 25.04 16.81
C ARG A 221 20.50 25.52 18.23
N TYR A 222 20.87 24.72 19.22
CA TYR A 222 20.59 24.94 20.63
C TYR A 222 21.76 24.42 21.46
N GLY A 223 21.87 24.82 22.73
CA GLY A 223 22.85 24.25 23.66
C GLY A 223 24.29 24.51 23.21
N ASN A 224 25.19 23.57 23.46
CA ASN A 224 26.60 23.73 23.11
C ASN A 224 26.88 23.27 21.67
N GLY A 225 27.74 24.02 20.96
CA GLY A 225 28.16 23.63 19.63
C GLY A 225 29.38 24.38 19.09
N THR A 226 30.06 23.76 18.13
CA THR A 226 31.20 24.32 17.40
C THR A 226 30.81 24.60 15.96
N LEU A 227 30.98 25.84 15.50
CA LEU A 227 30.84 26.25 14.10
C LEU A 227 32.24 26.50 13.51
N LYS A 228 32.64 25.70 12.52
CA LYS A 228 33.92 25.81 11.81
C LYS A 228 33.69 26.33 10.38
N ARG A 229 34.50 27.31 9.97
CA ARG A 229 34.48 27.87 8.61
C ARG A 229 35.62 27.28 7.75
N PRO A 230 35.53 27.37 6.41
CA PRO A 230 36.56 26.87 5.50
C PRO A 230 37.94 27.51 5.69
N ASP A 231 37.98 28.77 6.14
CA ASP A 231 39.22 29.51 6.45
C ASP A 231 39.93 29.02 7.73
N GLY A 232 39.34 28.03 8.42
CA GLY A 232 39.85 27.46 9.65
C GLY A 232 39.37 28.17 10.92
N SER A 233 38.72 29.32 10.81
CA SER A 233 38.14 30.01 11.97
C SER A 233 36.99 29.18 12.58
N SER A 234 36.86 29.26 13.90
CA SER A 234 35.85 28.52 14.65
C SER A 234 35.24 29.35 15.76
N TYR A 235 33.95 29.12 16.01
CA TYR A 235 33.25 29.55 17.21
C TYR A 235 32.84 28.31 18.01
N GLU A 236 33.07 28.33 19.32
CA GLU A 236 32.63 27.32 20.26
C GLU A 236 31.90 28.03 21.40
N GLY A 237 30.65 27.65 21.67
CA GLY A 237 29.85 28.32 22.69
C GLY A 237 28.40 27.84 22.71
N GLU A 238 27.59 28.56 23.47
CA GLU A 238 26.16 28.30 23.65
C GLU A 238 25.31 28.95 22.53
N TRP A 239 24.25 28.24 22.15
CA TRP A 239 23.31 28.60 21.11
C TRP A 239 21.90 28.60 21.67
N GLU A 240 21.14 29.66 21.38
CA GLU A 240 19.70 29.73 21.65
C GLU A 240 19.00 30.26 20.40
N ASP A 241 17.95 29.56 19.95
CA ASP A 241 17.17 29.91 18.75
C ASP A 241 18.01 30.23 17.51
N ALA A 242 19.06 29.43 17.29
CA ALA A 242 20.00 29.56 16.17
C ALA A 242 20.82 30.87 16.14
N MET A 243 20.83 31.66 17.21
CA MET A 243 21.72 32.81 17.40
C MET A 243 22.84 32.48 18.39
N TYR A 244 23.97 33.19 18.27
CA TYR A 244 25.02 33.16 19.29
C TYR A 244 24.44 33.67 20.60
N HIS A 245 24.58 32.89 21.67
CA HIS A 245 24.19 33.31 23.01
C HIS A 245 25.46 33.36 23.88
N GLY A 246 26.03 34.57 24.00
CA GLY A 246 27.28 34.81 24.73
C GLY A 246 28.02 36.05 24.27
#